data_AF-A0A352BEB8-F1
#
_entry.id   AF-A0A352BEB8-F1
#
_cell.length_a   1.000
_cell.length_b   1.000
_cell.length_c   1.000
_cell.angle_alpha   90.00
_cell.angle_beta   90.00
_cell.angle_gamma   90.00
#
_symmetry.space_group_name_H-M   'P 1'
#
loop_
_entity.id
_entity.type
_entity.pdbx_description
1 polymer ?
#
loop_
_entity_poly.entity_id
_entity_poly.type
_entity_poly.pdbx_seq_one_letter_code
_entity_poly.pdbx_strand_id
1 'polypeptide(L)'
;MFAIFLTLLGLIIFEIVSSIDNAVVNADVLSTMKSKAAKRFFLTWGILFAVFVVRGFLPSVIVFLADPSIGVFGALQAIWQTDSGVTSAVEAVTPVIMIAGGMFLLLLWAHWLFMEDKKFGLPHEWYVQTYGAVWFYSLAALLLVGIIYEINNSKLENPMHLALAAAVGFSVFFITQGFKDNAEKIEERLIESGE
;
A
#
# COMPACT_ATOMS: atom_id res chain seq x y z
N MET A 1 -16.42 27.34 -3.32
CA MET A 1 -17.11 27.04 -2.04
C MET A 1 -17.54 25.58 -1.94
N PHE A 2 -18.31 25.03 -2.89
CA PHE A 2 -18.74 23.62 -2.85
C PHE A 2 -17.59 22.60 -2.81
N ALA A 3 -16.58 22.76 -3.67
CA ALA A 3 -15.40 21.87 -3.68
C ALA A 3 -14.65 21.88 -2.34
N ILE A 4 -14.39 23.08 -1.78
CA ILE A 4 -13.73 23.23 -0.47
C ILE A 4 -14.55 22.56 0.63
N PHE A 5 -15.88 22.74 0.64
CA PHE A 5 -16.75 22.08 1.60
C PHE A 5 -16.67 20.55 1.48
N LEU A 6 -16.68 20.02 0.26
CA LEU A 6 -16.60 18.58 0.01
C LEU A 6 -15.23 18.01 0.41
N THR A 7 -14.14 18.73 0.13
CA THR A 7 -12.80 18.35 0.59
C THR A 7 -12.69 18.37 2.11
N LEU A 8 -13.19 19.41 2.77
CA LEU A 8 -13.17 19.50 4.23
C LEU A 8 -14.00 18.39 4.88
N LEU A 9 -15.21 18.16 4.38
CA LEU A 9 -16.08 17.08 4.87
C LEU A 9 -15.43 15.71 4.66
N GLY A 10 -14.86 15.46 3.48
CA GLY A 10 -14.14 14.23 3.18
C GLY A 10 -12.95 14.01 4.11
N LEU A 11 -12.13 15.04 4.33
CA LEU A 11 -10.98 14.97 5.24
C LEU A 11 -11.41 14.73 6.69
N ILE A 12 -12.49 15.38 7.16
CA ILE A 12 -13.01 15.17 8.51
C ILE A 12 -13.46 13.72 8.69
N ILE A 13 -14.24 13.18 7.74
CA ILE A 13 -14.71 11.79 7.79
C ILE A 13 -13.53 10.83 7.74
N PHE A 14 -12.60 11.04 6.81
CA PHE A 14 -11.41 10.22 6.64
C PHE A 14 -10.56 10.19 7.93
N GLU A 15 -10.32 11.35 8.55
CA GLU A 15 -9.53 11.45 9.77
C GLU A 15 -10.21 10.75 10.95
N ILE A 16 -11.53 10.93 11.11
CA ILE A 16 -12.28 10.27 12.20
C ILE A 16 -12.22 8.74 12.06
N VAL A 17 -12.49 8.21 10.86
CA VAL A 17 -12.50 6.77 10.62
C VAL A 17 -11.09 6.20 10.77
N SER A 18 -10.09 6.80 10.10
CA SER A 18 -8.72 6.32 10.14
C SER A 18 -8.09 6.43 11.53
N SER A 19 -8.44 7.45 12.33
CA SER A 19 -7.94 7.61 13.70
C SER A 19 -8.41 6.47 14.60
N ILE A 20 -9.70 6.10 14.52
CA ILE A 20 -10.27 5.02 15.33
C ILE A 20 -9.68 3.68 14.92
N ASP A 21 -9.63 3.37 13.61
CA ASP A 21 -9.09 2.10 13.12
C ASP A 21 -7.61 1.92 13.53
N ASN A 22 -6.80 2.96 13.35
CA ASN A 22 -5.40 2.94 13.77
C ASN A 22 -5.26 2.77 15.29
N ALA A 23 -6.14 3.38 16.09
CA ALA A 23 -6.10 3.23 17.55
C ALA A 23 -6.50 1.81 17.99
N VAL A 24 -7.53 1.23 17.38
CA VAL A 24 -8.04 -0.11 17.71
C VAL A 24 -7.00 -1.18 17.37
N VAL A 25 -6.42 -1.15 16.16
CA VAL A 25 -5.41 -2.14 15.74
C VAL A 25 -4.16 -2.07 16.65
N ASN A 26 -3.67 -0.86 16.94
CA ASN A 26 -2.52 -0.70 17.84
C ASN A 26 -2.83 -1.16 19.28
N ALA A 27 -4.05 -0.91 19.77
CA ALA A 27 -4.48 -1.37 21.09
C ALA A 27 -4.60 -2.90 21.16
N ASP A 28 -5.10 -3.54 20.11
CA ASP A 28 -5.20 -5.00 20.01
C ASP A 28 -3.81 -5.65 20.04
N VAL A 29 -2.87 -5.16 19.23
CA VAL A 29 -1.46 -5.60 19.24
C VAL A 29 -0.80 -5.38 20.59
N LEU A 30 -1.08 -4.26 21.28
CA LEU A 30 -0.57 -4.01 22.63
C LEU A 30 -1.21 -4.89 23.70
N SER A 31 -2.43 -5.40 23.46
CA SER A 31 -3.15 -6.26 24.39
C SER A 31 -2.57 -7.68 24.41
N THR A 32 -2.11 -8.18 23.26
CA THR A 32 -1.51 -9.53 23.13
C THR A 32 -0.11 -9.63 23.75
N MET A 33 0.57 -8.50 23.97
CA MET A 33 1.90 -8.46 24.60
C MET A 33 1.83 -8.74 26.11
N LYS A 34 2.39 -9.87 26.57
CA LYS A 34 2.38 -10.26 28.00
C LYS A 34 3.43 -9.53 28.87
N SER A 35 4.56 -9.10 28.28
CA SER A 35 5.66 -8.47 29.03
C SER A 35 5.58 -6.95 29.04
N LYS A 36 5.70 -6.35 30.23
CA LYS A 36 5.74 -4.87 30.41
C LYS A 36 6.96 -4.24 29.72
N ALA A 37 8.08 -4.95 29.63
CA ALA A 37 9.27 -4.48 28.93
C ALA A 37 9.06 -4.43 27.41
N ALA A 38 8.40 -5.45 26.84
CA ALA A 38 8.06 -5.48 25.42
C ALA A 38 7.09 -4.35 25.03
N LYS A 39 6.06 -4.08 25.85
CA LYS A 39 5.15 -2.94 25.61
C LYS A 39 5.88 -1.60 25.60
N ARG A 40 6.79 -1.37 26.56
CA ARG A 40 7.59 -0.14 26.61
C ARG A 40 8.51 -0.02 25.40
N PHE A 41 9.20 -1.10 25.03
CA PHE A 41 10.06 -1.12 23.85
C PHE A 41 9.28 -0.83 22.57
N PHE A 42 8.12 -1.46 22.38
CA PHE A 42 7.26 -1.22 21.22
C PHE A 42 6.75 0.22 21.17
N LEU A 43 6.33 0.80 22.30
CA LEU A 43 5.90 2.19 22.35
C LEU A 43 7.04 3.16 22.07
N THR A 44 8.25 2.92 22.59
CA THR A 44 9.38 3.84 22.37
C THR A 44 9.97 3.71 20.97
N TRP A 45 10.29 2.50 20.55
CA TRP A 45 10.97 2.26 19.27
C TRP A 45 10.01 2.13 18.11
N GLY A 46 8.80 1.60 18.32
CA GLY A 46 7.76 1.53 17.29
C GLY A 46 7.26 2.91 16.88
N ILE A 47 6.99 3.81 17.86
CA ILE A 47 6.62 5.20 17.55
C ILE A 47 7.79 5.92 16.87
N LEU A 48 9.02 5.77 17.37
CA LEU A 48 10.20 6.39 16.75
C LEU A 48 10.39 5.91 15.31
N PHE A 49 10.30 4.61 15.07
CA PHE A 49 10.39 4.04 13.71
C PHE A 49 9.27 4.55 12.80
N ALA A 50 8.02 4.55 13.27
CA ALA A 50 6.88 5.02 12.49
C ALA A 50 7.03 6.50 12.10
N VAL A 51 7.50 7.35 13.02
CA VAL A 51 7.64 8.78 12.76
C VAL A 51 8.87 9.09 11.90
N PHE A 52 10.04 8.56 12.23
CA PHE A 52 11.27 8.94 11.53
C PHE A 52 11.52 8.13 10.26
N VAL A 53 11.28 6.82 10.29
CA VAL A 53 11.54 5.95 9.14
C VAL A 53 10.35 5.95 8.19
N VAL A 54 9.17 5.55 8.66
CA VAL A 54 8.00 5.40 7.76
C VAL A 54 7.49 6.75 7.26
N ARG A 55 7.50 7.80 8.09
CA ARG A 55 6.99 9.12 7.69
C ARG A 55 8.08 10.08 7.22
N GLY A 56 9.30 9.96 7.73
CA GLY A 56 10.42 10.82 7.31
C GLY A 56 11.19 10.23 6.13
N PHE A 57 11.80 9.06 6.31
CA PHE A 57 12.75 8.50 5.35
C PHE A 57 12.08 7.82 4.14
N LEU A 58 11.02 7.05 4.37
CA LEU A 58 10.36 6.25 3.35
C LEU A 58 9.83 7.10 2.17
N PRO A 59 9.18 8.27 2.37
CA PRO A 59 8.75 9.11 1.26
C PRO A 59 9.92 9.57 0.37
N SER A 60 11.05 9.94 0.96
CA SER A 60 12.26 10.30 0.20
C SER A 60 12.80 9.14 -0.62
N VAL A 61 12.78 7.91 -0.06
CA VAL A 61 13.21 6.72 -0.79
C VAL A 61 12.29 6.46 -1.98
N ILE A 62 10.96 6.58 -1.80
CA ILE A 62 9.99 6.39 -2.87
C ILE A 62 10.21 7.42 -4.00
N VAL A 63 10.40 8.69 -3.65
CA VAL A 63 10.68 9.75 -4.64
C VAL A 63 12.00 9.48 -5.37
N PHE A 64 13.06 9.11 -4.64
CA PHE A 64 14.35 8.76 -5.25
C PHE A 64 14.28 7.55 -6.19
N LEU A 65 13.51 6.52 -5.84
CA LEU A 65 13.34 5.35 -6.72
C LEU A 65 12.55 5.69 -7.98
N ALA A 66 11.64 6.67 -7.89
CA ALA A 66 10.82 7.08 -9.02
C ALA A 66 11.53 8.11 -9.92
N ASP A 67 12.46 8.92 -9.39
CA ASP A 67 13.44 9.67 -10.18
C ASP A 67 14.83 9.70 -9.50
N PRO A 68 15.76 8.82 -9.96
CA PRO A 68 17.11 8.76 -9.42
C PRO A 68 17.95 10.01 -9.68
N SER A 69 17.56 10.89 -10.61
CA SER A 69 18.33 12.07 -11.00
C SER A 69 18.39 13.15 -9.90
N ILE A 70 17.40 13.16 -9.01
CA ILE A 70 17.32 14.06 -7.85
C ILE A 70 18.36 13.69 -6.78
N GLY A 71 18.78 12.42 -6.73
CA GLY A 71 19.67 11.88 -5.72
C GLY A 71 19.02 11.73 -4.33
N VAL A 72 19.51 10.78 -3.51
CA VAL A 72 18.94 10.47 -2.18
C VAL A 72 18.96 11.69 -1.25
N PHE A 73 20.05 12.46 -1.26
CA PHE A 73 20.19 13.66 -0.45
C PHE A 73 19.29 14.81 -0.93
N GLY A 74 19.02 14.90 -2.25
CA GLY A 74 18.07 15.86 -2.81
C GLY A 74 16.63 15.51 -2.41
N ALA A 75 16.26 14.23 -2.47
CA ALA A 75 14.95 13.74 -2.05
C ALA A 75 14.70 13.85 -0.54
N LEU A 76 15.75 13.80 0.29
CA LEU A 76 15.66 14.10 1.72
C LEU A 76 15.54 15.61 1.98
N GLN A 77 16.33 16.43 1.29
CA GLN A 77 16.22 17.89 1.41
C GLN A 77 14.85 18.40 0.95
N ALA A 78 14.22 17.74 -0.02
CA ALA A 78 12.87 18.01 -0.48
C ALA A 78 11.80 18.03 0.62
N ILE A 79 11.98 17.22 1.66
CA ILE A 79 11.03 17.16 2.78
C ILE A 79 11.15 18.39 3.69
N TRP A 80 12.35 18.95 3.80
CA TRP A 80 12.64 20.07 4.71
C TRP A 80 12.71 21.44 4.03
N GLN A 81 12.92 21.49 2.72
CA GLN A 81 13.08 22.73 1.97
C GLN A 81 11.91 22.94 1.00
N THR A 82 11.21 24.07 1.16
CA THR A 82 10.19 24.53 0.21
C THR A 82 10.87 25.25 -0.97
N ASP A 83 11.78 24.56 -1.67
CA ASP A 83 12.37 25.11 -2.89
C ASP A 83 11.48 24.78 -4.11
N SER A 84 11.32 25.76 -4.98
CA SER A 84 10.43 25.72 -6.15
C SER A 84 10.84 24.65 -7.17
N GLY A 85 12.15 24.42 -7.33
CA GLY A 85 12.67 23.37 -8.22
C GLY A 85 12.35 21.96 -7.72
N VAL A 86 12.34 21.75 -6.40
CA VAL A 86 12.08 20.45 -5.80
C VAL A 86 10.60 20.10 -5.84
N THR A 87 9.73 21.09 -5.63
CA THR A 87 8.26 20.91 -5.76
C THR A 87 7.91 20.46 -7.17
N SER A 88 8.51 21.08 -8.19
CA SER A 88 8.30 20.72 -9.61
C SER A 88 8.81 19.31 -9.93
N ALA A 89 9.93 18.90 -9.35
CA ALA A 89 10.46 17.55 -9.52
C ALA A 89 9.56 16.49 -8.86
N VAL A 90 9.05 16.77 -7.65
CA VAL A 90 8.08 15.89 -6.97
C VAL A 90 6.78 15.79 -7.77
N GLU A 91 6.27 16.89 -8.31
CA GLU A 91 5.08 16.91 -9.17
C GLU A 91 5.28 16.07 -10.44
N ALA A 92 6.46 16.14 -11.06
CA ALA A 92 6.77 15.33 -12.25
C ALA A 92 6.76 13.81 -11.95
N VAL A 93 7.15 13.42 -10.73
CA VAL A 93 7.26 12.02 -10.32
C VAL A 93 5.96 11.48 -9.70
N THR A 94 5.08 12.37 -9.26
CA THR A 94 3.81 12.02 -8.60
C THR A 94 2.95 11.04 -9.42
N PRO A 95 2.75 11.19 -10.74
CA PRO A 95 1.97 10.24 -11.53
C PRO A 95 2.52 8.81 -11.50
N VAL A 96 3.85 8.65 -11.53
CA VAL A 96 4.54 7.35 -11.46
C VAL A 96 4.25 6.67 -10.13
N ILE A 97 4.41 7.41 -9.03
CA ILE A 97 4.15 6.90 -7.66
C ILE A 97 2.67 6.53 -7.50
N MET A 98 1.77 7.38 -8.00
CA MET A 98 0.32 7.15 -7.91
C MET A 98 -0.12 5.90 -8.67
N ILE A 99 0.43 5.64 -9.86
CA ILE A 99 0.10 4.43 -10.63
C ILE A 99 0.63 3.18 -9.92
N ALA A 100 1.88 3.21 -9.44
CA ALA A 100 2.46 2.06 -8.72
C ALA A 100 1.67 1.75 -7.43
N GLY A 101 1.44 2.75 -6.59
CA GLY A 101 0.68 2.60 -5.35
C GLY A 101 -0.79 2.27 -5.58
N GLY A 102 -1.42 2.90 -6.58
CA GLY A 102 -2.79 2.63 -6.97
C GLY A 102 -2.99 1.20 -7.46
N MET A 103 -2.07 0.69 -8.30
CA MET A 103 -2.09 -0.70 -8.74
C MET A 103 -1.98 -1.65 -7.55
N PHE A 104 -1.03 -1.42 -6.64
CA PHE A 104 -0.89 -2.22 -5.42
C PHE A 104 -2.18 -2.24 -4.57
N LEU A 105 -2.76 -1.07 -4.29
CA LEU A 105 -3.96 -0.96 -3.45
C LEU A 105 -5.20 -1.57 -4.11
N LEU A 106 -5.35 -1.43 -5.43
CA LEU A 106 -6.43 -2.08 -6.18
C LEU A 106 -6.34 -3.61 -6.10
N LEU A 107 -5.13 -4.17 -6.22
CA LEU A 107 -4.92 -5.61 -6.05
C LEU A 107 -5.14 -6.04 -4.62
N LEU A 108 -4.70 -5.26 -3.63
CA LEU A 108 -4.95 -5.56 -2.23
C LEU A 108 -6.45 -5.61 -1.92
N TRP A 109 -7.21 -4.65 -2.44
CA TRP A 109 -8.66 -4.63 -2.31
C TRP A 109 -9.32 -5.80 -3.04
N ALA A 110 -8.92 -6.09 -4.28
CA ALA A 110 -9.46 -7.22 -5.05
C ALA A 110 -9.09 -8.56 -4.39
N HIS A 111 -7.88 -8.68 -3.85
CA HIS A 111 -7.43 -9.85 -3.11
C HIS A 111 -8.30 -10.04 -1.88
N TRP A 112 -8.46 -8.99 -1.06
CA TRP A 112 -9.38 -9.04 0.06
C TRP A 112 -10.76 -9.47 -0.41
N LEU A 113 -11.32 -8.89 -1.48
CA LEU A 113 -12.66 -9.19 -1.96
C LEU A 113 -12.87 -10.66 -2.38
N PHE A 114 -11.91 -11.24 -3.11
CA PHE A 114 -12.07 -12.57 -3.74
C PHE A 114 -11.40 -13.72 -2.98
N MET A 115 -10.32 -13.46 -2.24
CA MET A 115 -9.52 -14.50 -1.60
C MET A 115 -9.86 -14.71 -0.13
N GLU A 116 -10.36 -13.69 0.56
CA GLU A 116 -10.57 -13.77 2.00
C GLU A 116 -11.98 -14.26 2.34
N ASP A 117 -12.04 -15.31 3.16
CA ASP A 117 -13.28 -15.95 3.57
C ASP A 117 -14.19 -14.95 4.29
N LYS A 118 -15.33 -14.67 3.67
CA LYS A 118 -16.33 -13.74 4.21
C LYS A 118 -17.71 -14.35 4.22
N LYS A 119 -18.32 -14.43 5.41
CA LYS A 119 -19.72 -14.82 5.57
C LYS A 119 -20.61 -13.60 5.32
N PHE A 120 -21.00 -13.36 4.08
CA PHE A 120 -21.77 -12.18 3.70
C PHE A 120 -23.31 -12.40 3.81
N GLY A 121 -23.80 -13.63 3.99
CA GLY A 121 -25.22 -13.94 4.22
C GLY A 121 -26.14 -13.90 2.98
N LEU A 122 -25.58 -13.75 1.80
CA LEU A 122 -26.16 -13.75 0.45
C LEU A 122 -26.12 -15.15 -0.20
N PRO A 123 -27.12 -15.50 -1.02
CA PRO A 123 -27.32 -16.86 -1.54
C PRO A 123 -26.30 -17.35 -2.60
N HIS A 124 -25.46 -16.47 -3.16
CA HIS A 124 -24.50 -16.83 -4.24
C HIS A 124 -23.03 -16.79 -3.80
N GLU A 125 -22.76 -16.67 -2.50
CA GLU A 125 -21.39 -16.53 -1.94
C GLU A 125 -20.47 -17.70 -2.21
N TRP A 126 -21.03 -18.91 -2.21
CA TRP A 126 -20.23 -20.13 -2.36
C TRP A 126 -19.49 -20.18 -3.70
N TYR A 127 -20.05 -19.58 -4.77
CA TYR A 127 -19.41 -19.58 -6.09
C TYR A 127 -18.21 -18.63 -6.15
N VAL A 128 -18.33 -17.47 -5.51
CA VAL A 128 -17.24 -16.48 -5.40
C VAL A 128 -16.13 -17.03 -4.51
N GLN A 129 -16.44 -17.77 -3.45
CA GLN A 129 -15.43 -18.38 -2.57
C GLN A 129 -14.75 -19.59 -3.21
N THR A 130 -15.51 -20.46 -3.90
CA THR A 130 -14.97 -21.70 -4.50
C THR A 130 -14.02 -21.41 -5.67
N TYR A 131 -14.30 -20.37 -6.46
CA TYR A 131 -13.49 -19.99 -7.63
C TYR A 131 -12.76 -18.66 -7.46
N GLY A 132 -12.81 -18.07 -6.26
CA GLY A 132 -12.32 -16.72 -5.97
C GLY A 132 -10.87 -16.50 -6.38
N ALA A 133 -10.02 -17.52 -6.17
CA ALA A 133 -8.63 -17.48 -6.61
C ALA A 133 -8.48 -17.33 -8.13
N VAL A 134 -9.18 -18.14 -8.92
CA VAL A 134 -9.11 -18.08 -10.39
C VAL A 134 -9.61 -16.72 -10.89
N TRP A 135 -10.71 -16.23 -10.31
CA TRP A 135 -11.26 -14.92 -10.64
C TRP A 135 -10.31 -13.77 -10.28
N PHE A 136 -9.67 -13.84 -9.11
CA PHE A 136 -8.70 -12.86 -8.67
C PHE A 136 -7.49 -12.78 -9.62
N TYR A 137 -6.82 -13.90 -9.89
CA TYR A 137 -5.64 -13.90 -10.78
C TYR A 137 -6.00 -13.47 -12.21
N SER A 138 -7.17 -13.90 -12.71
CA SER A 138 -7.67 -13.50 -14.03
C SER A 138 -7.95 -12.00 -14.08
N LEU A 139 -8.63 -11.46 -13.06
CA LEU A 139 -8.93 -10.04 -12.95
C LEU A 139 -7.63 -9.23 -12.82
N ALA A 140 -6.70 -9.65 -11.97
CA ALA A 140 -5.41 -9.00 -11.79
C ALA A 140 -4.64 -8.91 -13.12
N ALA A 141 -4.56 -10.02 -13.87
CA ALA A 141 -3.89 -10.04 -15.17
C ALA A 141 -4.57 -9.14 -16.20
N LEU A 142 -5.90 -9.22 -16.33
CA LEU A 142 -6.67 -8.37 -17.24
C LEU A 142 -6.56 -6.89 -16.88
N LEU A 143 -6.55 -6.58 -15.58
CA LEU A 143 -6.40 -5.22 -15.07
C LEU A 143 -5.01 -4.67 -15.41
N LEU A 144 -3.93 -5.43 -15.20
CA LEU A 144 -2.58 -5.01 -15.60
C LEU A 144 -2.50 -4.74 -17.11
N VAL A 145 -2.99 -5.67 -17.94
CA VAL A 145 -3.01 -5.51 -19.40
C VAL A 145 -3.84 -4.30 -19.82
N GLY A 146 -5.02 -4.13 -19.22
CA GLY A 146 -5.91 -3.00 -19.48
C GLY A 146 -5.26 -1.66 -19.13
N ILE A 147 -4.64 -1.55 -17.96
CA ILE A 147 -3.92 -0.32 -17.57
C ILE A 147 -2.76 -0.03 -18.52
N ILE A 148 -1.95 -1.03 -18.87
CA ILE A 148 -0.83 -0.83 -19.81
C ILE A 148 -1.36 -0.43 -21.20
N TYR A 149 -2.44 -1.04 -21.66
CA TYR A 149 -3.09 -0.69 -22.93
C TYR A 149 -3.57 0.76 -22.93
N GLU A 150 -4.27 1.19 -21.88
CA GLU A 150 -4.75 2.57 -21.73
C GLU A 150 -3.59 3.57 -21.65
N ILE A 151 -2.53 3.27 -20.90
CA ILE A 151 -1.32 4.11 -20.83
C ILE A 151 -0.68 4.23 -22.22
N ASN A 152 -0.58 3.13 -22.96
CA ASN A 152 0.02 3.11 -24.30
C ASN A 152 -0.82 3.87 -25.34
N ASN A 153 -2.14 3.87 -25.21
CA ASN A 153 -3.05 4.60 -26.10
C ASN A 153 -3.23 6.08 -25.70
N SER A 154 -2.84 6.44 -24.48
CA SER A 154 -2.94 7.80 -23.96
C SER A 154 -1.82 8.69 -24.49
N LYS A 155 -2.11 9.99 -24.68
CA LYS A 155 -1.12 11.02 -25.02
C LYS A 155 -0.37 11.54 -23.78
N LEU A 156 -0.02 10.65 -22.86
CA LEU A 156 0.68 11.02 -21.64
C LEU A 156 2.17 11.21 -21.92
N GLU A 157 2.81 12.08 -21.15
CA GLU A 157 4.27 12.19 -21.15
C GLU A 157 4.87 10.93 -20.51
N ASN A 158 5.89 10.34 -21.16
CA ASN A 158 6.61 9.15 -20.69
C ASN A 158 5.74 7.91 -20.38
N PRO A 159 4.95 7.38 -21.34
CA PRO A 159 4.04 6.25 -21.11
C PRO A 159 4.78 4.98 -20.66
N MET A 160 6.04 4.80 -21.08
CA MET A 160 6.87 3.68 -20.64
C MET A 160 7.12 3.68 -19.13
N HIS A 161 7.41 4.85 -18.54
CA HIS A 161 7.68 4.96 -17.10
C HIS A 161 6.42 4.68 -16.28
N LEU A 162 5.26 5.13 -16.76
CA LEU A 162 3.96 4.86 -16.14
C LEU A 162 3.59 3.37 -16.23
N ALA A 163 3.81 2.74 -17.38
CA ALA A 163 3.56 1.30 -17.55
C ALA A 163 4.49 0.45 -16.66
N LEU A 164 5.77 0.83 -16.56
CA LEU A 164 6.71 0.20 -15.64
C LEU A 164 6.28 0.37 -14.19
N ALA A 165 5.81 1.55 -13.79
CA ALA A 165 5.29 1.79 -12.46
C ALA A 165 4.09 0.89 -12.12
N ALA A 166 3.16 0.70 -13.07
CA ALA A 166 2.06 -0.25 -12.91
C ALA A 166 2.59 -1.68 -12.71
N ALA A 167 3.55 -2.12 -13.54
CA ALA A 167 4.16 -3.44 -13.40
C ALA A 167 4.91 -3.62 -12.08
N VAL A 168 5.58 -2.58 -11.58
CA VAL A 168 6.23 -2.57 -10.26
C VAL A 168 5.19 -2.73 -9.15
N GLY A 169 4.12 -1.92 -9.15
CA GLY A 169 3.04 -2.05 -8.16
C GLY A 169 2.40 -3.43 -8.15
N PHE A 170 2.16 -4.00 -9.34
CA PHE A 170 1.68 -5.36 -9.53
C PHE A 170 2.64 -6.40 -8.94
N SER A 171 3.94 -6.26 -9.25
CA SER A 171 4.97 -7.19 -8.78
C SER A 171 5.14 -7.15 -7.26
N VAL A 172 5.19 -5.94 -6.68
CA VAL A 172 5.30 -5.75 -5.23
C VAL A 172 4.14 -6.42 -4.51
N PHE A 173 2.91 -6.29 -5.03
CA PHE A 173 1.74 -6.96 -4.47
C PHE A 173 1.93 -8.49 -4.40
N PHE A 174 2.26 -9.14 -5.52
CA PHE A 174 2.43 -10.60 -5.54
C PHE A 174 3.62 -11.09 -4.74
N ILE A 175 4.70 -10.30 -4.68
CA ILE A 175 5.85 -10.60 -3.83
C ILE A 175 5.43 -10.58 -2.35
N THR A 176 4.77 -9.51 -1.90
CA THR A 176 4.30 -9.40 -0.51
C THR A 176 3.33 -10.52 -0.16
N GLN A 177 2.38 -10.84 -1.05
CA GLN A 177 1.44 -11.95 -0.82
C GLN A 177 2.17 -13.30 -0.77
N GLY A 178 3.11 -13.55 -1.68
CA GLY A 178 3.90 -14.77 -1.69
C GLY A 178 4.74 -14.95 -0.41
N PHE A 179 5.30 -13.86 0.13
CA PHE A 179 5.98 -13.91 1.42
C PHE A 179 5.02 -14.22 2.58
N LYS A 180 3.83 -13.62 2.59
CA LYS A 180 2.81 -13.87 3.61
C LYS A 180 2.38 -15.34 3.60
N ASP A 181 1.99 -15.86 2.43
CA ASP A 181 1.54 -17.25 2.28
C ASP A 181 2.64 -18.26 2.62
N ASN A 182 3.90 -17.92 2.32
CA ASN A 182 5.04 -18.77 2.67
C ASN A 182 5.33 -18.75 4.18
N ALA A 183 5.19 -17.59 4.84
CA ALA A 183 5.38 -17.48 6.28
C ALA A 183 4.31 -18.29 7.03
N GLU A 184 3.05 -18.22 6.61
CA GLU A 184 1.94 -18.99 7.20
C GLU A 184 2.16 -20.49 7.08
N LYS A 185 2.56 -20.98 5.89
CA LYS A 185 2.92 -22.40 5.70
C LYS A 185 4.11 -22.86 6.53
N ILE A 186 5.07 -21.98 6.78
CA ILE A 186 6.22 -22.30 7.66
C ILE A 186 5.74 -22.41 9.10
N GLU A 187 4.89 -21.50 9.56
CA GLU A 187 4.32 -21.51 10.90
C GLU A 187 3.50 -22.79 11.15
N GLU A 188 2.63 -23.18 10.21
CA GLU A 188 1.88 -24.44 10.28
C GLU A 188 2.81 -25.65 10.42
N ARG A 189 3.89 -25.71 9.63
CA ARG A 189 4.86 -26.81 9.70
C ARG A 189 5.61 -26.87 11.03
N LEU A 190 5.96 -25.72 11.61
CA LEU A 190 6.64 -25.66 12.90
C LEU A 190 5.73 -26.18 14.02
N ILE A 191 4.46 -25.75 14.00
CA ILE A 191 3.42 -26.24 14.93
C ILE A 191 3.21 -27.76 14.77
N GLU A 192 3.16 -28.26 13.53
CA GLU A 192 3.05 -29.69 13.26
C GLU A 192 4.29 -30.49 13.70
N SER A 193 5.50 -29.93 13.59
CA SER A 193 6.74 -30.57 14.03
C SER A 193 6.98 -30.51 15.54
N GLY A 194 6.22 -29.71 16.29
CA GLY A 194 6.32 -29.60 17.74
C GLY A 194 7.58 -28.86 18.24
N GLU A 195 8.19 -28.03 17.40
CA GLU A 195 9.26 -27.07 17.75
C GLU A 195 8.66 -25.68 18.02
#